data_AF-A0A090RV17-F1
#
_entry.id   AF-A0A090RV17-F1
#
_cell.length_a   1.000
_cell.length_b   1.000
_cell.length_c   1.000
_cell.angle_alpha   90.00
_cell.angle_beta   90.00
_cell.angle_gamma   90.00
#
_symmetry.space_group_name_H-M   'P 1'
#
loop_
_entity.id
_entity.type
_entity.pdbx_description
1 polymer ?
#
loop_
_entity_poly.entity_id
_entity_poly.type
_entity_poly.pdbx_seq_one_letter_code
_entity_poly.pdbx_strand_id
1 'polypeptide(L)'
;MAQSLTMQAVSLSIVAVLVTAGVYGLVAIIVKLDDAGLWLINNNPSKSVFKQKLGLGLLSFAPWLMKALAVVGTIAMFLVGGGIISHAIPWLEHLSAAQADTFNHIPSLDLFWESIGASMIHLFSGAVLGAVCFGLHHVYTKIKGTA
;
A
#
# COMPACT_ATOMS: atom_id res chain seq x y z
N MET A 1 -29.61 -1.49 -4.91
CA MET A 1 -30.04 -0.41 -5.82
C MET A 1 -28.94 -0.20 -6.85
N ALA A 2 -29.21 -0.36 -8.15
CA ALA A 2 -28.19 -0.13 -9.18
C ALA A 2 -27.84 1.36 -9.20
N GLN A 3 -26.63 1.71 -8.75
CA GLN A 3 -26.13 3.09 -8.85
C GLN A 3 -25.94 3.44 -10.32
N SER A 4 -26.31 4.66 -10.72
CA SER A 4 -26.13 5.08 -12.11
C SER A 4 -24.64 5.02 -12.47
N LEU A 5 -24.35 4.49 -13.66
CA LEU A 5 -22.98 4.37 -14.16
C LEU A 5 -22.25 5.72 -14.11
N THR A 6 -22.99 6.80 -14.36
CA THR A 6 -22.51 8.19 -14.23
C THR A 6 -22.01 8.51 -12.83
N MET A 7 -22.74 8.15 -11.77
CA MET A 7 -22.32 8.41 -10.39
C MET A 7 -21.09 7.58 -10.00
N GLN A 8 -21.01 6.33 -10.44
CA GLN A 8 -19.83 5.49 -10.20
C GLN A 8 -18.60 6.00 -10.95
N ALA A 9 -18.75 6.40 -12.21
CA ALA A 9 -17.66 6.94 -13.00
C ALA A 9 -17.12 8.25 -12.41
N VAL A 10 -18.02 9.14 -11.96
CA VAL A 10 -17.63 10.40 -11.33
C VAL A 10 -16.93 10.16 -9.99
N SER A 11 -17.44 9.27 -9.13
CA SER A 11 -16.81 8.99 -7.84
C SER A 11 -15.41 8.37 -8.00
N LEU A 12 -15.27 7.36 -8.87
CA LEU A 12 -13.98 6.73 -9.15
C LEU A 12 -12.98 7.72 -9.74
N SER A 13 -13.42 8.61 -10.63
CA SER A 13 -12.55 9.64 -11.22
C SER A 13 -12.04 10.64 -10.19
N ILE A 14 -12.92 11.12 -9.30
CA ILE A 14 -12.54 12.05 -8.22
C ILE A 14 -11.54 11.38 -7.28
N VAL A 15 -11.84 10.16 -6.83
CA VAL A 15 -10.94 9.41 -5.93
C VAL A 15 -9.60 9.15 -6.61
N ALA A 16 -9.59 8.77 -7.88
CA ALA A 16 -8.36 8.52 -8.63
C ALA A 16 -7.46 9.77 -8.67
N VAL A 17 -8.02 10.94 -8.99
CA VAL A 17 -7.26 12.20 -9.01
C VAL A 17 -6.78 12.59 -7.61
N LEU A 18 -7.65 12.51 -6.60
CA LEU A 18 -7.31 12.84 -5.21
C LEU A 18 -6.17 11.97 -4.67
N VAL A 19 -6.27 10.66 -4.87
CA VAL A 19 -5.25 9.71 -4.41
C VAL A 19 -3.95 9.90 -5.18
N THR A 20 -4.02 10.14 -6.50
CA THR A 20 -2.81 10.42 -7.31
C THR A 20 -2.09 11.66 -6.79
N ALA A 21 -2.80 12.78 -6.64
CA ALA A 21 -2.21 14.00 -6.12
C ALA A 21 -1.71 13.83 -4.68
N GLY A 22 -2.47 13.13 -3.83
CA GLY A 22 -2.11 12.88 -2.44
C GLY A 22 -0.84 12.05 -2.28
N VAL A 23 -0.71 10.94 -3.01
CA VAL A 23 0.45 10.04 -2.92
C VAL A 23 1.70 10.71 -3.49
N TYR A 24 1.63 11.27 -4.70
CA TYR A 24 2.77 11.95 -5.30
C TYR A 24 3.17 13.21 -4.52
N GLY A 25 2.20 13.95 -3.99
CA GLY A 25 2.44 15.10 -3.13
C GLY A 25 3.13 14.72 -1.81
N LEU A 26 2.67 13.65 -1.16
CA LEU A 26 3.29 13.13 0.06
C LEU A 26 4.74 12.70 -0.18
N VAL A 27 5.00 11.97 -1.27
CA VAL A 27 6.37 11.56 -1.65
C VAL A 27 7.24 12.78 -1.95
N ALA A 28 6.71 13.78 -2.67
CA ALA A 28 7.44 15.01 -2.96
C ALA A 28 7.81 15.80 -1.70
N ILE A 29 6.93 15.86 -0.70
CA ILE A 29 7.23 16.49 0.60
C ILE A 29 8.36 15.75 1.30
N ILE A 30 8.32 14.42 1.34
CA ILE A 30 9.38 13.60 1.97
C ILE A 30 10.74 13.88 1.33
N VAL A 31 10.81 13.87 0.00
CA VAL A 31 12.06 14.14 -0.74
C VAL A 31 12.54 15.57 -0.52
N LYS A 32 11.62 16.55 -0.47
CA LYS A 32 11.98 17.94 -0.21
C LYS A 32 12.55 18.16 1.21
N LEU A 33 12.03 17.42 2.19
CA LEU A 33 12.55 17.44 3.57
C LEU A 33 13.95 16.83 3.64
N ASP A 34 14.23 15.80 2.85
CA ASP A 34 15.57 15.20 2.72
C ASP A 34 16.60 16.22 2.18
N ASP A 35 16.27 16.89 1.08
CA ASP A 35 17.08 17.96 0.49
C ASP A 35 17.28 19.14 1.46
N ALA A 36 16.25 19.49 2.22
CA ALA A 36 16.33 20.54 3.24
C ALA A 36 17.29 20.17 4.38
N GLY A 37 17.38 18.88 4.73
CA GLY A 37 18.36 18.37 5.69
C GLY A 37 19.80 18.56 5.21
N LEU A 38 20.08 18.26 3.94
CA LEU A 38 21.38 18.52 3.31
C LEU A 38 21.71 20.01 3.27
N TRP A 39 20.73 20.83 2.88
CA TRP A 39 20.89 22.27 2.86
C TRP A 39 21.22 22.83 4.25
N LEU A 40 20.55 22.33 5.31
CA LEU A 40 20.80 22.75 6.69
C LEU A 40 22.23 22.42 7.17
N ILE A 41 22.80 21.31 6.70
CA ILE A 41 24.18 20.90 7.00
C ILE A 41 25.17 21.83 6.28
N ASN A 42 24.96 22.09 4.98
CA ASN A 42 25.86 22.87 4.14
C ASN A 42 25.81 24.37 4.46
N ASN A 43 24.64 24.91 4.80
CA ASN A 43 24.43 26.32 5.12
C ASN A 43 24.41 26.57 6.65
N ASN A 44 25.36 25.98 7.39
CA ASN A 44 25.52 26.21 8.84
C ASN A 44 26.71 27.14 9.17
N PRO A 45 26.60 28.46 8.95
CA PRO A 45 27.70 29.41 9.19
C PRO A 45 28.08 29.53 10.66
N SER A 46 27.21 29.13 11.58
CA SER A 46 27.42 29.23 13.03
C SER A 46 28.05 27.97 13.67
N LYS A 47 28.33 26.90 12.89
CA LYS A 47 28.74 25.57 13.39
C LYS A 47 27.86 25.05 14.55
N SER A 48 26.56 25.34 14.50
CA SER A 48 25.65 24.88 15.55
C SER A 48 25.51 23.36 15.48
N VAL A 49 25.97 22.68 16.54
CA VAL A 49 25.92 21.21 16.68
C VAL A 49 24.47 20.71 16.59
N PHE A 50 23.50 21.49 17.08
CA PHE A 50 22.09 21.15 17.02
C PHE A 50 21.56 21.11 15.59
N LYS A 51 21.83 22.14 14.78
CA LYS A 51 21.42 22.20 13.36
C LYS A 51 22.07 21.08 12.54
N GLN A 52 23.34 20.79 12.81
CA GLN A 52 24.05 19.71 12.13
C GLN A 52 23.47 18.32 12.49
N LYS A 53 23.19 18.06 13.77
CA LYS A 53 22.56 16.81 14.21
C LYS A 53 21.15 16.64 13.65
N LEU A 54 20.36 17.72 13.59
CA LEU A 54 19.01 17.69 13.05
C LEU A 54 19.01 17.42 11.54
N GLY A 55 19.90 18.07 10.78
CA GLY A 55 20.05 17.82 9.34
C GLY A 55 20.51 16.39 9.04
N LEU A 56 21.47 15.86 9.80
CA LEU A 56 21.93 14.46 9.66
C LEU A 56 20.84 13.45 10.05
N GLY A 57 20.06 13.75 11.08
CA GLY A 57 18.92 12.93 11.50
C GLY A 57 17.85 12.85 10.40
N LEU A 58 17.54 13.99 9.77
CA LEU A 58 16.56 14.06 8.68
C LEU A 58 17.04 13.29 7.44
N LEU A 59 18.30 13.48 7.07
CA LEU A 59 18.96 12.79 5.95
C LEU A 59 19.02 11.27 6.15
N SER A 60 19.29 10.81 7.37
CA SER A 60 19.33 9.38 7.67
C SER A 60 17.93 8.75 7.75
N PHE A 61 16.90 9.53 8.07
CA PHE A 61 15.54 9.03 8.23
C PHE A 61 14.82 8.85 6.89
N ALA A 62 15.04 9.74 5.92
CA ALA A 62 14.35 9.70 4.63
C ALA A 62 14.52 8.36 3.86
N PRO A 63 15.73 7.76 3.76
CA PRO A 63 15.90 6.45 3.11
C PRO A 63 15.16 5.32 3.82
N TRP A 64 15.08 5.38 5.14
CA TRP A 64 14.36 4.37 5.93
C TRP A 64 12.86 4.47 5.71
N LEU A 65 12.32 5.69 5.70
CA LEU A 65 10.90 5.94 5.38
C LEU A 65 10.54 5.44 3.98
N MET A 66 11.37 5.71 2.97
CA MET A 66 11.15 5.25 1.60
C MET A 66 11.12 3.72 1.50
N LYS A 67 12.00 3.02 2.23
CA LYS A 67 11.99 1.55 2.30
C LYS A 67 10.75 1.01 2.99
N ALA A 68 10.35 1.63 4.11
CA ALA A 68 9.13 1.24 4.83
C ALA A 68 7.88 1.42 3.95
N LEU A 69 7.77 2.55 3.25
CA LEU A 69 6.69 2.82 2.30
C LEU A 69 6.64 1.81 1.16
N ALA A 70 7.80 1.32 0.66
CA ALA A 70 7.83 0.27 -0.35
C ALA A 70 7.23 -1.05 0.15
N VAL A 71 7.57 -1.47 1.37
CA VAL A 71 7.01 -2.69 1.98
C VAL A 71 5.52 -2.53 2.26
N VAL A 72 5.12 -1.43 2.89
CA VAL A 72 3.71 -1.13 3.19
C VAL A 72 2.90 -1.02 1.91
N GLY A 73 3.44 -0.35 0.88
CA GLY A 73 2.81 -0.23 -0.43
C GLY A 73 2.63 -1.59 -1.11
N THR A 74 3.60 -2.49 -1.01
CA THR A 74 3.49 -3.85 -1.56
C THR A 74 2.39 -4.64 -0.86
N ILE A 75 2.34 -4.59 0.47
CA ILE A 75 1.27 -5.23 1.26
C ILE A 75 -0.10 -4.65 0.89
N ALA A 76 -0.19 -3.32 0.75
CA ALA A 76 -1.42 -2.64 0.36
C ALA A 76 -1.87 -3.06 -1.05
N MET A 77 -0.95 -3.19 -2.02
CA MET A 77 -1.30 -3.66 -3.37
C MET A 77 -1.85 -5.09 -3.37
N PHE A 78 -1.32 -5.98 -2.53
CA PHE A 78 -1.87 -7.33 -2.36
C PHE A 78 -3.23 -7.33 -1.66
N LEU A 79 -3.41 -6.53 -0.61
CA LEU A 79 -4.69 -6.39 0.08
C LEU A 79 -5.78 -5.85 -0.86
N VAL A 80 -5.48 -4.79 -1.61
CA VAL A 80 -6.41 -4.18 -2.57
C VAL A 80 -6.72 -5.15 -3.70
N GLY A 81 -5.69 -5.73 -4.33
CA GLY A 81 -5.88 -6.70 -5.42
C GLY A 81 -6.66 -7.94 -4.96
N GLY A 82 -6.28 -8.53 -3.84
CA GLY A 82 -6.96 -9.69 -3.27
C GLY A 82 -8.42 -9.41 -2.91
N GLY A 83 -8.73 -8.22 -2.38
CA GLY A 83 -10.11 -7.79 -2.14
C GLY A 83 -10.95 -7.72 -3.42
N ILE A 84 -10.39 -7.21 -4.53
CA ILE A 84 -11.08 -7.19 -5.83
C ILE A 84 -11.38 -8.62 -6.32
N ILE A 85 -10.44 -9.56 -6.16
CA ILE A 85 -10.64 -10.95 -6.57
C ILE A 85 -11.66 -11.67 -5.69
N SER A 86 -11.59 -11.48 -4.36
CA SER A 86 -12.53 -12.12 -3.44
C SER A 86 -13.98 -11.77 -3.76
N HIS A 87 -14.25 -10.53 -4.17
CA HIS A 87 -15.59 -10.12 -4.63
C HIS A 87 -15.97 -10.65 -6.03
N ALA A 88 -14.99 -11.00 -6.87
CA ALA A 88 -15.24 -11.51 -8.21
C ALA A 88 -15.50 -13.04 -8.24
N ILE A 89 -15.06 -13.77 -7.20
CA ILE A 89 -15.16 -15.24 -7.12
C ILE A 89 -16.08 -15.62 -5.94
N PRO A 90 -17.33 -16.06 -6.21
CA PRO A 90 -18.32 -16.40 -5.17
C PRO A 90 -17.83 -17.46 -4.17
N TRP A 91 -16.95 -18.36 -4.61
CA TRP A 91 -16.37 -19.40 -3.74
C TRP A 91 -15.47 -18.83 -2.64
N LEU A 92 -14.76 -17.71 -2.89
CA LEU A 92 -13.97 -17.03 -1.85
C LEU A 92 -14.86 -16.32 -0.83
N GLU A 93 -16.03 -15.80 -1.25
CA GLU A 93 -16.98 -15.13 -0.35
C GLU A 93 -17.52 -16.09 0.74
N HIS A 94 -17.78 -17.35 0.39
CA HIS A 94 -18.24 -18.36 1.35
C HIS A 94 -17.17 -18.76 2.38
N LEU A 95 -15.89 -18.78 1.97
CA LEU A 95 -14.75 -19.04 2.88
C LEU A 95 -14.51 -17.87 3.85
N SER A 96 -14.76 -16.63 3.42
CA SER A 96 -14.76 -15.47 4.33
C SER A 96 -15.96 -15.47 5.28
N ALA A 97 -17.15 -15.86 4.81
CA ALA A 97 -18.35 -15.92 5.65
C ALA A 97 -18.26 -17.03 6.72
N ALA A 98 -17.67 -18.18 6.39
CA ALA A 98 -17.46 -19.27 7.36
C ALA A 98 -16.46 -18.92 8.48
N GLN A 99 -15.57 -17.95 8.26
CA GLN A 99 -14.66 -17.46 9.31
C GLN A 99 -15.36 -16.51 10.28
N ALA A 100 -16.36 -15.74 9.84
CA ALA A 100 -17.11 -14.83 10.71
C ALA A 100 -17.84 -15.59 11.84
N ASP A 101 -18.31 -16.81 11.59
CA ASP A 101 -19.03 -17.61 12.59
C ASP A 101 -18.14 -18.16 13.72
N THR A 102 -16.83 -18.33 13.48
CA THR A 102 -15.90 -18.98 14.43
C THR A 102 -15.41 -18.03 15.54
N PHE A 103 -15.51 -16.70 15.34
CA PHE A 103 -14.91 -15.71 16.26
C PHE A 103 -15.89 -15.04 17.24
N ASN A 104 -17.17 -15.43 17.26
CA ASN A 104 -18.28 -14.85 18.04
C ASN A 104 -18.23 -15.04 19.59
N HIS A 105 -17.06 -15.17 20.21
CA HIS A 105 -16.98 -15.44 21.65
C HIS A 105 -16.52 -14.25 22.52
N ILE A 106 -16.19 -13.08 21.96
CA ILE A 106 -15.86 -11.87 22.75
C ILE A 106 -16.50 -10.61 22.13
N PRO A 107 -17.69 -10.18 22.62
CA PRO A 107 -18.50 -9.09 22.05
C PRO A 107 -17.82 -7.72 21.88
N SER A 108 -16.67 -7.49 22.54
CA SER A 108 -15.92 -6.24 22.48
C SER A 108 -14.76 -6.24 21.47
N LEU A 109 -14.39 -7.40 20.91
CA LEU A 109 -13.25 -7.55 19.98
C LEU A 109 -13.65 -8.05 18.59
N ASP A 110 -14.93 -8.35 18.36
CA ASP A 110 -15.42 -8.95 17.10
C ASP A 110 -15.02 -8.14 15.86
N LEU A 111 -15.16 -6.81 15.90
CA LEU A 111 -14.80 -5.93 14.79
C LEU A 111 -13.30 -5.94 14.44
N PHE A 112 -12.43 -6.16 15.44
CA PHE A 112 -10.98 -6.23 15.22
C PHE A 112 -10.59 -7.57 14.60
N TRP A 113 -11.19 -8.65 15.07
CA TRP A 113 -10.89 -10.01 14.61
C TRP A 113 -11.46 -10.33 13.24
N GLU A 114 -12.67 -9.84 12.94
CA GLU A 114 -13.28 -9.99 11.63
C GLU A 114 -12.50 -9.22 10.55
N SER A 115 -12.10 -7.98 10.84
CA SER A 115 -11.31 -7.15 9.93
C SER A 115 -9.93 -7.75 9.64
N ILE A 116 -9.27 -8.31 10.66
CA ILE A 116 -7.98 -8.99 10.50
C ILE A 116 -8.14 -10.29 9.71
N GLY A 117 -9.16 -11.10 10.02
CA GLY A 117 -9.43 -12.34 9.29
C GLY A 117 -9.66 -12.10 7.79
N ALA A 118 -10.53 -11.15 7.46
CA ALA A 118 -10.79 -10.75 6.08
C ALA A 118 -9.53 -10.20 5.39
N SER A 119 -8.75 -9.37 6.09
CA SER A 119 -7.50 -8.82 5.55
C SER A 119 -6.46 -9.91 5.26
N MET A 120 -6.39 -10.96 6.07
CA MET A 120 -5.49 -12.09 5.84
C MET A 120 -5.89 -12.90 4.60
N ILE A 121 -7.18 -13.15 4.39
CA ILE A 121 -7.68 -13.81 3.18
C ILE A 121 -7.35 -12.97 1.95
N HIS A 122 -7.62 -11.65 2.00
CA HIS A 122 -7.33 -10.75 0.89
C HIS A 122 -5.82 -10.72 0.59
N LEU A 123 -4.98 -10.60 1.63
CA LEU A 123 -3.54 -10.62 1.47
C LEU A 123 -3.05 -11.92 0.82
N PHE A 124 -3.55 -13.07 1.27
CA PHE A 124 -3.16 -14.37 0.72
C PHE A 124 -3.63 -14.54 -0.73
N SER A 125 -4.89 -14.23 -1.02
CA SER A 125 -5.47 -14.28 -2.37
C SER A 125 -4.71 -13.36 -3.34
N GLY A 126 -4.44 -12.12 -2.92
CA GLY A 126 -3.67 -11.16 -3.70
C GLY A 126 -2.23 -11.60 -3.94
N ALA A 127 -1.57 -12.17 -2.93
CA ALA A 127 -0.21 -12.69 -3.06
C ALA A 127 -0.13 -13.90 -4.01
N VAL A 128 -1.08 -14.84 -3.92
CA VAL A 128 -1.16 -15.99 -4.82
C VAL A 128 -1.34 -15.53 -6.26
N LEU A 129 -2.28 -14.62 -6.52
CA LEU A 129 -2.49 -14.10 -7.86
C LEU A 129 -1.26 -13.33 -8.37
N GLY A 130 -0.67 -12.48 -7.52
CA GLY A 130 0.55 -11.76 -7.86
C GLY A 130 1.68 -12.71 -8.27
N ALA A 131 1.87 -13.81 -7.56
CA ALA A 131 2.85 -14.84 -7.88
C ALA A 131 2.54 -15.56 -9.20
N VAL A 132 1.27 -15.90 -9.47
CA VAL A 132 0.85 -16.52 -10.74
C VAL A 132 1.12 -15.58 -11.91
N CYS A 133 0.69 -14.32 -11.81
CA CYS A 133 0.91 -13.31 -12.85
C CYS A 133 2.40 -13.08 -13.11
N PHE A 134 3.21 -12.97 -12.04
CA PHE A 134 4.66 -12.83 -12.16
C PHE A 134 5.30 -14.05 -12.82
N GLY A 135 4.90 -15.26 -12.42
CA GLY A 135 5.38 -16.51 -13.00
C GLY A 135 5.06 -16.62 -14.49
N LEU A 136 3.83 -16.32 -14.89
CA LEU A 136 3.43 -16.31 -16.30
C LEU A 136 4.22 -15.28 -17.10
N HIS A 137 4.38 -14.06 -16.56
CA HIS A 137 5.17 -13.03 -17.22
C HIS A 137 6.64 -13.44 -17.38
N HIS A 138 7.23 -14.05 -16.34
CA HIS A 138 8.61 -14.54 -16.37
C HIS A 138 8.79 -15.67 -17.41
N VAL A 139 7.85 -16.61 -17.49
CA VAL A 139 7.86 -17.67 -18.52
C VAL A 139 7.74 -17.06 -19.92
N TYR A 140 6.83 -16.11 -20.10
CA TYR A 140 6.64 -15.43 -21.39
C TYR A 140 7.87 -14.65 -21.85
N THR A 141 8.51 -13.88 -20.96
CA THR A 141 9.73 -13.12 -21.29
C THR A 141 10.91 -14.04 -21.55
N LYS A 142 11.01 -15.18 -20.85
CA LYS A 142 12.02 -16.21 -21.12
C LYS A 142 11.86 -16.84 -22.50
N ILE A 143 10.62 -17.13 -22.91
CA ILE A 143 10.32 -17.68 -24.24
C ILE A 143 10.62 -16.65 -25.35
N LYS A 144 10.30 -15.37 -25.15
CA LYS A 144 10.56 -14.31 -26.13
C LYS A 144 12.01 -13.81 -26.19
N GLY A 145 12.73 -13.84 -25.07
CA GLY A 145 14.15 -13.44 -25.01
C GLY A 145 15.13 -14.52 -25.48
N THR A 146 14.63 -15.68 -25.91
CA THR A 146 15.42 -16.77 -26.53
C THR A 146 15.32 -16.76 -28.07
N ALA A 147 14.77 -15.69 -28.66
CA ALA A 147 14.73 -15.44 -30.10
C ALA A 147 15.67 -14.30 -30.49
#